data_AF-A0A925VM21-F1
#
_entry.id   AF-A0A925VM21-F1
#
_cell.length_a   1.000
_cell.length_b   1.000
_cell.length_c   1.000
_cell.angle_alpha   90.00
_cell.angle_beta   90.00
_cell.angle_gamma   90.00
#
_symmetry.space_group_name_H-M   'P 1'
#
loop_
_entity.id
_entity.type
_entity.pdbx_description
1 polymer ?
#
loop_
_entity_poly.entity_id
_entity_poly.type
_entity_poly.pdbx_seq_one_letter_code
_entity_poly.pdbx_strand_id
1 'polypeptide(L)'
;LALIGVGVALLLARMIPDSDGLVAGMILLTIASCFMFFAFWKRLYGLMIPGAILSGLSVGVPFAELTNGISVLWGLALAFLTIFVLGMGLFGQRSHWPVYPAVVLFAVGLIVAVASLPSLLAGSLIWLPLLLVGAGLYLGWGRRAT
;
A
#
# COMPACT_ATOMS: atom_id res chain seq x y z
N LEU A 1 22.73 15.99 -7.91
CA LEU A 1 22.03 15.84 -6.61
C LEU A 1 20.67 16.55 -6.60
N ALA A 2 20.57 17.83 -6.95
CA ALA A 2 19.29 18.55 -7.01
C ALA A 2 18.23 17.86 -7.90
N LEU A 3 18.61 17.39 -9.10
CA LEU A 3 17.72 16.63 -10.00
C LEU A 3 17.27 15.26 -9.45
N ILE A 4 18.14 14.60 -8.69
CA ILE A 4 17.79 13.35 -8.00
C ILE A 4 16.79 13.66 -6.87
N GLY A 5 17.02 14.74 -6.12
CA GLY A 5 16.09 15.22 -5.10
C GLY A 5 14.72 15.61 -5.68
N VAL A 6 14.69 16.29 -6.82
CA VAL A 6 13.44 16.63 -7.53
C VAL A 6 12.74 15.38 -8.06
N GLY A 7 13.47 14.42 -8.64
CA GLY A 7 12.91 13.15 -9.08
C GLY A 7 12.30 12.35 -7.92
N VAL A 8 12.98 12.27 -6.78
CA VAL A 8 12.47 11.64 -5.56
C VAL A 8 11.25 12.40 -5.02
N ALA A 9 11.29 13.74 -5.00
CA ALA A 9 10.17 14.56 -4.53
C ALA A 9 8.93 14.41 -5.41
N LEU A 10 9.08 14.33 -6.73
CA LEU A 10 7.97 14.08 -7.67
C LEU A 10 7.41 12.66 -7.53
N LEU A 11 8.27 11.67 -7.27
CA LEU A 11 7.84 10.30 -6.99
C LEU A 11 7.04 10.23 -5.69
N LEU A 12 7.52 10.89 -4.63
CA LEU A 12 6.81 11.01 -3.36
C LEU A 12 5.50 11.79 -3.48
N ALA A 13 5.47 12.86 -4.28
CA ALA A 13 4.24 13.62 -4.56
C ALA A 13 3.18 12.77 -5.26
N ARG A 14 3.59 11.82 -6.11
CA ARG A 14 2.69 10.86 -6.76
C ARG A 14 2.24 9.71 -5.85
N MET A 15 2.92 9.51 -4.73
CA MET A 15 2.49 8.59 -3.68
C MET A 15 1.45 9.22 -2.73
N ILE A 16 1.07 10.49 -2.94
CA ILE A 16 -0.02 11.11 -2.20
C ILE A 16 -1.33 10.49 -2.70
N PRO A 17 -2.07 9.76 -1.85
CA PRO A 17 -3.31 9.13 -2.24
C PRO A 17 -4.38 10.17 -2.54
N ASP A 18 -5.32 9.82 -3.42
CA ASP A 18 -6.47 10.68 -3.75
C ASP A 18 -7.28 11.00 -2.49
N SER A 19 -7.80 12.22 -2.42
CA SER A 19 -8.49 12.75 -1.23
C SER A 19 -9.62 11.83 -0.76
N ASP A 20 -10.34 11.25 -1.70
CA ASP A 20 -11.50 10.40 -1.43
C ASP A 20 -11.08 9.06 -0.85
N GLY A 21 -10.01 8.47 -1.40
CA GLY A 21 -9.40 7.24 -0.88
C GLY A 21 -8.84 7.43 0.53
N LEU A 22 -8.23 8.59 0.79
CA LEU A 22 -7.73 8.96 2.12
C LEU A 22 -8.87 9.09 3.14
N VAL A 23 -9.95 9.80 2.79
CA VAL A 23 -11.14 9.95 3.66
C VAL A 23 -11.77 8.59 3.96
N ALA A 24 -11.96 7.74 2.95
CA ALA A 24 -12.47 6.38 3.13
C ALA A 24 -11.57 5.56 4.07
N GLY A 25 -10.26 5.65 3.90
CA GLY A 25 -9.28 5.02 4.78
C GLY A 25 -9.40 5.51 6.23
N MET A 26 -9.51 6.82 6.45
CA MET A 26 -9.68 7.40 7.79
C MET A 26 -10.97 6.96 8.47
N ILE A 27 -12.08 6.88 7.74
CA ILE A 27 -13.36 6.38 8.26
C ILE A 27 -13.21 4.91 8.71
N LEU A 28 -12.64 4.06 7.85
CA LEU A 28 -12.39 2.65 8.17
C LEU A 28 -11.47 2.50 9.39
N LEU A 29 -10.41 3.30 9.49
CA LEU A 29 -9.49 3.29 10.62
C LEU A 29 -10.19 3.72 11.92
N THR A 30 -11.07 4.73 11.85
CA THR A 30 -11.84 5.20 13.00
C THR A 30 -12.76 4.10 13.51
N ILE A 31 -13.45 3.40 12.60
CA ILE A 31 -14.30 2.26 12.97
C ILE A 31 -13.46 1.11 13.54
N ALA A 32 -12.34 0.77 12.88
CA ALA A 32 -11.40 -0.24 13.33
C ALA A 32 -10.88 0.03 14.75
N SER A 33 -10.61 1.31 15.08
CA SER A 33 -10.11 1.73 16.38
C SER A 33 -11.09 1.41 17.51
N CYS A 34 -12.39 1.58 17.29
CA CYS A 34 -13.42 1.20 18.25
C CYS A 34 -13.39 -0.30 18.54
N PHE A 35 -13.33 -1.13 17.50
CA PHE A 35 -13.23 -2.59 17.65
C PHE A 35 -11.94 -3.02 18.36
N MET A 36 -10.80 -2.48 17.93
CA MET A 36 -9.49 -2.80 18.48
C MET A 36 -9.38 -2.37 19.95
N PHE A 37 -9.91 -1.20 20.32
CA PHE A 37 -9.94 -0.72 21.69
C PHE A 37 -10.65 -1.73 22.61
N PHE A 38 -11.87 -2.14 22.27
CA PHE A 38 -12.60 -3.12 23.09
C PHE A 38 -12.00 -4.52 23.02
N ALA A 39 -11.46 -4.93 21.87
CA ALA A 39 -10.76 -6.20 21.71
C ALA A 39 -9.59 -6.31 22.69
N PHE A 40 -8.74 -5.28 22.78
CA PHE A 40 -7.60 -5.28 23.71
C PHE A 40 -8.02 -5.03 25.15
N TRP A 41 -8.94 -4.10 25.41
CA TRP A 41 -9.38 -3.75 26.76
C TRP A 41 -10.08 -4.91 27.47
N LYS A 42 -10.97 -5.62 26.76
CA LYS A 42 -11.73 -6.76 27.31
C LYS A 42 -11.15 -8.12 26.92
N ARG A 43 -10.02 -8.16 26.20
CA ARG A 43 -9.42 -9.39 25.64
C ARG A 43 -10.43 -10.25 24.85
N LEU A 44 -11.27 -9.60 24.05
CA LEU A 44 -12.28 -10.25 23.22
C LEU A 44 -11.74 -10.50 21.80
N TYR A 45 -11.28 -11.72 21.53
CA TYR A 45 -10.72 -12.11 20.23
C TYR A 45 -11.70 -11.87 19.06
N GLY A 46 -13.00 -12.11 19.28
CA GLY A 46 -14.02 -11.91 18.25
C GLY A 46 -14.10 -10.49 17.70
N LEU A 47 -13.80 -9.47 18.53
CA LEU A 47 -13.77 -8.06 18.11
C LEU A 47 -12.45 -7.69 17.40
N MET A 48 -11.38 -8.43 17.66
CA MET A 48 -10.09 -8.23 17.02
C MET A 48 -10.16 -8.52 15.51
N ILE A 49 -10.97 -9.51 15.11
CA ILE A 49 -11.14 -9.94 13.71
C ILE A 49 -11.62 -8.79 12.81
N PRO A 50 -12.81 -8.18 13.03
CA PRO A 50 -13.26 -7.05 12.22
C PRO A 50 -12.35 -5.84 12.37
N GLY A 51 -11.81 -5.58 13.56
CA GLY A 51 -10.86 -4.48 13.79
C GLY A 51 -9.61 -4.58 12.93
N ALA A 52 -8.97 -5.74 12.89
CA ALA A 52 -7.78 -5.98 12.06
C ALA A 52 -8.09 -5.89 10.56
N ILE A 53 -9.19 -6.50 10.09
CA ILE A 53 -9.60 -6.44 8.68
C ILE A 53 -9.84 -5.00 8.23
N LEU A 54 -10.62 -4.23 9.00
CA LEU A 54 -10.90 -2.83 8.70
C LEU A 54 -9.63 -1.97 8.76
N SER A 55 -8.69 -2.28 9.66
CA SER A 55 -7.39 -1.59 9.72
C SER A 55 -6.47 -1.94 8.52
N GLY A 56 -6.53 -3.16 8.00
CA GLY A 56 -5.81 -3.50 6.77
C GLY A 56 -6.40 -2.80 5.55
N LEU A 57 -7.73 -2.75 5.48
CA LEU A 57 -8.45 -2.02 4.44
C LEU A 57 -8.20 -0.51 4.50
N SER A 58 -8.14 0.09 5.70
CA SER A 58 -7.87 1.52 5.82
C SER A 58 -6.50 1.92 5.29
N VAL A 59 -5.53 1.01 5.32
CA VAL A 59 -4.21 1.20 4.70
C VAL A 59 -4.24 0.92 3.20
N GLY A 60 -4.99 -0.09 2.76
CA GLY A 60 -5.04 -0.48 1.34
C GLY A 60 -5.85 0.46 0.45
N VAL A 61 -7.02 0.91 0.91
CA VAL A 61 -7.98 1.71 0.13
C VAL A 61 -7.40 3.02 -0.41
N PRO A 62 -6.64 3.83 0.36
CA PRO A 62 -6.05 5.06 -0.15
C PRO A 62 -5.17 4.88 -1.39
N PHE A 63 -4.56 3.70 -1.56
CA PHE A 63 -3.65 3.41 -2.68
C PHE A 63 -4.27 2.49 -3.74
N ALA A 64 -5.57 2.22 -3.66
CA ALA A 64 -6.23 1.26 -4.54
C ALA A 64 -6.12 1.67 -6.01
N GLU A 65 -6.33 2.94 -6.33
CA GLU A 65 -6.21 3.44 -7.70
C GLU A 65 -4.75 3.42 -8.19
N LEU A 66 -3.82 3.87 -7.34
CA LEU A 66 -2.39 3.92 -7.68
C LEU A 66 -1.80 2.53 -7.97
N THR A 67 -2.33 1.49 -7.30
CA THR A 67 -1.80 0.13 -7.35
C THR A 67 -2.70 -0.85 -8.10
N ASN A 68 -3.72 -0.39 -8.84
CA ASN A 68 -4.72 -1.26 -9.49
C ASN A 68 -5.33 -2.30 -8.53
N GLY A 69 -5.61 -1.89 -7.29
CA GLY A 69 -6.23 -2.72 -6.25
C GLY A 69 -5.27 -3.66 -5.50
N ILE A 70 -3.98 -3.73 -5.87
CA ILE A 70 -2.99 -4.59 -5.19
C ILE A 70 -2.85 -4.21 -3.71
N SER A 71 -2.87 -2.91 -3.40
CA SER A 71 -2.77 -2.41 -2.01
C SER A 71 -3.88 -2.94 -1.11
N VAL A 72 -5.10 -3.13 -1.63
CA VAL A 72 -6.24 -3.67 -0.88
C VAL A 72 -6.04 -5.15 -0.61
N LEU A 73 -5.60 -5.92 -1.61
CA LEU A 73 -5.30 -7.35 -1.46
C LEU A 73 -4.21 -7.60 -0.43
N TRP A 74 -3.12 -6.82 -0.49
CA TRP A 74 -2.02 -6.93 0.47
C TRP A 74 -2.41 -6.40 1.86
N GLY A 75 -3.15 -5.29 1.95
CA GLY A 75 -3.66 -4.78 3.21
C GLY A 75 -4.53 -5.80 3.95
N LEU A 76 -5.43 -6.48 3.22
CA LEU A 76 -6.22 -7.58 3.78
C LEU A 76 -5.37 -8.79 4.16
N ALA A 77 -4.41 -9.19 3.31
CA ALA A 77 -3.52 -10.32 3.61
C ALA A 77 -2.75 -10.08 4.92
N LEU A 78 -2.20 -8.87 5.09
CA LEU A 78 -1.50 -8.46 6.31
C LEU A 78 -2.44 -8.38 7.52
N ALA A 79 -3.68 -7.93 7.35
CA ALA A 79 -4.68 -7.96 8.42
C ALA A 79 -4.96 -9.38 8.90
N PHE A 80 -5.18 -10.34 7.98
CA PHE A 80 -5.39 -11.73 8.34
C PHE A 80 -4.17 -12.36 9.01
N LEU A 81 -2.96 -12.06 8.54
CA LEU A 81 -1.72 -12.50 9.18
C LEU A 81 -1.60 -11.90 10.60
N THR A 82 -1.99 -10.64 10.76
CA THR A 82 -2.03 -9.97 12.07
C THR A 82 -3.03 -10.63 13.02
N ILE A 83 -4.20 -11.06 12.53
CA ILE A 83 -5.17 -11.86 13.31
C ILE A 83 -4.53 -13.14 13.84
N PHE A 84 -3.78 -13.85 13.00
CA PHE A 84 -3.08 -15.07 13.42
C PHE A 84 -2.00 -14.77 14.49
N VAL A 85 -1.12 -13.82 14.22
CA VAL A 85 0.01 -13.49 15.11
C VAL A 85 -0.48 -12.94 16.45
N LEU A 86 -1.39 -11.97 16.45
CA LEU A 86 -1.92 -11.40 17.69
C LEU A 86 -2.88 -12.36 18.39
N GLY A 87 -3.65 -13.15 17.64
CA GLY A 87 -4.51 -14.20 18.19
C GLY A 87 -3.73 -15.19 19.03
N MET A 88 -2.60 -15.68 18.52
CA MET A 88 -1.71 -16.56 19.28
C MET A 88 -1.00 -15.82 20.42
N GLY A 89 -0.43 -14.64 20.15
CA GLY A 89 0.44 -13.94 21.09
C GLY A 89 -0.28 -13.28 22.27
N LEU A 90 -1.46 -12.70 22.04
CA LEU A 90 -2.18 -11.87 23.02
C LEU A 90 -3.49 -12.49 23.51
N PHE A 91 -4.13 -13.33 22.68
CA PHE A 91 -5.44 -13.92 22.99
C PHE A 91 -5.38 -15.44 23.25
N GLY A 92 -4.20 -16.07 23.12
CA GLY A 92 -4.02 -17.50 23.35
C GLY A 92 -4.72 -18.41 22.35
N GLN A 93 -5.16 -17.87 21.21
CA GLN A 93 -5.92 -18.60 20.20
C GLN A 93 -4.99 -19.27 19.18
N ARG A 94 -4.99 -20.61 19.16
CA ARG A 94 -4.16 -21.44 18.25
C ARG A 94 -4.95 -21.90 17.02
N SER A 95 -5.54 -20.96 16.29
CA SER A 95 -6.29 -21.28 15.08
C SER A 95 -5.61 -20.75 13.84
N HIS A 96 -5.33 -21.63 12.88
CA HIS A 96 -4.68 -21.31 11.61
C HIS A 96 -5.64 -20.73 10.57
N TRP A 97 -6.93 -20.61 10.89
CA TRP A 97 -7.94 -20.15 9.92
C TRP A 97 -7.59 -18.83 9.21
N PRO A 98 -6.97 -17.80 9.86
CA PRO A 98 -6.66 -16.55 9.18
C PRO A 98 -5.56 -16.70 8.12
N VAL A 99 -4.72 -17.73 8.22
CA VAL A 99 -3.60 -17.93 7.29
C VAL A 99 -4.10 -18.31 5.90
N TYR A 100 -5.18 -19.08 5.79
CA TYR A 100 -5.71 -19.51 4.50
C TYR A 100 -6.11 -18.34 3.58
N PRO A 101 -6.95 -17.37 4.00
CA PRO A 101 -7.24 -16.21 3.18
C PRO A 101 -6.02 -15.31 3.00
N ALA A 102 -5.14 -15.18 4.02
CA ALA A 102 -3.93 -14.36 3.89
C ALA A 102 -3.03 -14.82 2.74
N VAL A 103 -2.77 -16.13 2.65
CA VAL A 103 -1.93 -16.71 1.60
C VAL A 103 -2.56 -16.52 0.23
N VAL A 104 -3.86 -16.78 0.08
CA VAL A 104 -4.56 -16.61 -1.20
C VAL A 104 -4.56 -15.15 -1.64
N LEU A 105 -4.93 -14.22 -0.75
CA LEU A 105 -4.95 -12.78 -1.06
C LEU A 105 -3.56 -12.25 -1.42
N PHE A 106 -2.52 -12.70 -0.71
CA PHE A 106 -1.15 -12.33 -1.02
C PHE A 106 -0.71 -12.89 -2.38
N ALA A 107 -0.99 -14.16 -2.65
CA ALA A 107 -0.65 -14.80 -3.92
C ALA A 107 -1.37 -14.13 -5.10
N VAL A 108 -2.67 -13.83 -4.97
CA VAL A 108 -3.42 -13.10 -6.00
C VAL A 108 -2.85 -11.69 -6.17
N GLY A 109 -2.57 -10.97 -5.08
CA GLY A 109 -1.93 -9.65 -5.15
C GLY A 109 -0.58 -9.69 -5.85
N LEU A 110 0.22 -10.74 -5.60
CA LEU A 110 1.50 -10.96 -6.29
C LEU A 110 1.32 -11.24 -7.78
N ILE A 111 0.36 -12.10 -8.16
CA ILE A 111 0.05 -12.40 -9.57
C ILE A 111 -0.39 -11.13 -10.28
N VAL A 112 -1.28 -10.35 -9.68
CA VAL A 112 -1.74 -9.07 -10.26
C VAL A 112 -0.59 -8.07 -10.36
N ALA A 113 0.27 -7.98 -9.36
CA ALA A 113 1.47 -7.13 -9.39
C ALA A 113 2.39 -7.51 -10.55
N VAL A 114 2.67 -8.80 -10.73
CA VAL A 114 3.52 -9.30 -11.82
C VAL A 114 2.86 -9.08 -13.18
N ALA A 115 1.56 -9.34 -13.30
CA ALA A 115 0.79 -9.11 -14.52
C ALA A 115 0.67 -7.62 -14.88
N SER A 116 0.80 -6.73 -13.90
CA SER A 116 0.77 -5.27 -14.07
C SER A 116 2.16 -4.66 -14.32
N LEU A 117 3.24 -5.46 -14.32
CA LEU A 117 4.59 -4.97 -14.65
C LEU A 117 4.73 -4.41 -16.07
N PRO A 118 4.09 -4.94 -17.13
CA PRO A 118 4.15 -4.34 -18.46
C PRO A 118 3.57 -2.92 -18.49
N SER A 119 2.55 -2.60 -17.68
CA SER A 119 1.99 -1.25 -17.59
C SER A 119 2.81 -0.31 -16.69
N LEU A 120 3.44 -0.83 -15.62
CA LEU A 120 4.38 -0.06 -14.79
C LEU A 120 5.66 0.29 -15.57
N LEU A 121 6.21 -0.68 -16.31
CA LEU A 121 7.35 -0.47 -17.18
C LEU A 121 6.99 0.44 -18.36
N ALA A 122 5.84 0.23 -19.02
CA ALA A 122 5.37 1.12 -20.09
C ALA A 122 5.14 2.55 -19.60
N GLY A 123 4.58 2.72 -18.40
CA GLY A 123 4.47 4.01 -17.72
C GLY A 123 5.84 4.66 -17.51
N SER A 124 6.84 3.92 -17.06
CA SER A 124 8.21 4.45 -16.90
C SER A 124 8.92 4.74 -18.24
N LEU A 125 8.66 3.93 -19.27
CA LEU A 125 9.21 4.05 -20.63
C LEU A 125 8.61 5.22 -21.41
N ILE A 126 7.44 5.74 -21.04
CA ILE A 126 6.88 6.99 -21.61
C ILE A 126 7.67 8.21 -21.11
N TRP A 127 8.13 8.20 -19.86
CA TRP A 127 8.84 9.32 -19.25
C TRP A 127 10.35 9.30 -19.51
N LEU A 128 10.92 8.11 -19.81
CA LEU A 128 12.33 7.93 -20.08
C LEU A 128 12.84 8.75 -21.30
N PRO A 129 12.14 8.81 -22.46
CA PRO A 129 12.52 9.67 -23.57
C PRO A 129 12.45 11.16 -23.21
N LEU A 130 11.42 11.60 -22.47
CA LEU A 130 11.30 12.99 -22.03
C LEU A 130 12.44 13.40 -21.08
N LEU A 131 12.82 12.50 -20.17
CA LEU A 131 13.95 12.70 -19.25
C LEU A 131 15.29 12.69 -19.98
N LEU A 132 15.46 11.85 -21.00
CA LEU A 132 16.65 11.84 -21.87
C LEU A 132 16.76 13.11 -22.72
N VAL A 133 15.64 13.60 -23.28
CA VAL A 133 15.59 14.86 -24.03
C VAL A 133 15.87 16.04 -23.09
N GLY A 134 15.27 16.07 -21.91
CA GLY A 134 15.55 17.07 -20.87
C GLY A 134 17.01 17.06 -20.41
N ALA A 135 17.59 15.88 -20.19
CA ALA A 135 19.00 15.73 -19.85
C ALA A 135 19.92 16.19 -20.99
N GLY A 136 19.58 15.88 -22.25
CA GLY A 136 20.30 16.35 -23.43
C GLY A 136 20.28 17.87 -23.59
N LEU A 137 19.12 18.50 -23.37
CA LEU A 137 18.99 19.97 -23.38
C LEU A 137 19.75 20.62 -22.23
N TYR A 138 19.68 20.04 -21.02
CA TYR A 138 20.37 20.55 -19.84
C TYR A 138 21.90 20.47 -19.99
N LEU A 139 22.43 19.34 -20.46
CA LEU A 139 23.86 19.16 -20.73
C LEU A 139 24.35 19.96 -21.94
N GLY A 140 23.48 20.16 -22.94
CA GLY A 140 23.77 20.97 -24.13
C GLY A 140 23.80 22.47 -23.87
N TRP A 141 22.97 22.97 -22.96
CA TRP A 141 22.93 24.39 -22.57
C TRP A 141 24.22 24.82 -21.86
N GLY A 142 24.77 23.96 -20.99
CA GLY A 142 26.01 24.24 -20.25
C GLY A 142 27.29 24.34 -21.09
N ARG A 143 27.25 24.02 -22.40
CA ARG A 143 28.43 24.03 -23.28
C ARG A 143 28.66 25.35 -24.04
N ARG A 144 27.79 26.35 -23.87
CA ARG A 144 27.96 27.70 -24.49
C ARG A 144 28.56 28.75 -23.54
N ALA A 145 29.32 28.31 -22.54
CA ALA A 145 29.99 29.18 -21.57
C ALA A 145 31.53 29.03 -21.60
N THR A 146 32.10 28.67 -22.75
CA THR A 146 33.53 28.76 -23.05
C THR A 146 33.72 29.33 -24.44
#